data_AF-A0AAW9ZY06-F1
#
_entry.id   AF-A0AAW9ZY06-F1
#
_cell.length_a   1.000
_cell.length_b   1.000
_cell.length_c   1.000
_cell.angle_alpha   90.00
_cell.angle_beta   90.00
_cell.angle_gamma   90.00
#
_symmetry.space_group_name_H-M   'P 1'
#
loop_
_entity.id
_entity.type
_entity.pdbx_description
1 polymer ?
#
loop_
_entity_poly.entity_id
_entity_poly.type
_entity_poly.pdbx_seq_one_letter_code
_entity_poly.pdbx_strand_id
1 'polypeptide(L)'
;MENERLKAALDPWMRVETWHTFHPLDEQRFHLALAAAFEVVGLPAEALEFETAMMALAREHHGEVMLHHIEAIEAYAQLAEDISFYLHNTRT
;
A
#
# COMPACT_ATOMS: atom_id res chain seq x y z
N MET A 1 -6.19 -15.53 -2.86
CA MET A 1 -7.25 -14.99 -1.98
C MET A 1 -6.72 -13.87 -1.09
N GLU A 2 -5.53 -14.03 -0.48
CA GLU A 2 -4.88 -12.96 0.30
C GLU A 2 -4.60 -11.71 -0.53
N ASN A 3 -4.07 -11.85 -1.75
CA ASN A 3 -3.83 -10.71 -2.64
C ASN A 3 -5.12 -9.89 -2.93
N GLU A 4 -6.25 -10.54 -3.18
CA GLU A 4 -7.54 -9.85 -3.37
C GLU A 4 -8.01 -9.11 -2.11
N ARG A 5 -7.74 -9.67 -0.92
CA ARG A 5 -8.07 -9.00 0.35
C ARG A 5 -7.12 -7.84 0.65
N LEU A 6 -5.83 -7.97 0.30
CA LEU A 6 -4.86 -6.88 0.38
C LEU A 6 -5.27 -5.74 -0.55
N LYS A 7 -5.63 -6.04 -1.80
CA LYS A 7 -6.20 -5.06 -2.73
C LYS A 7 -7.44 -4.40 -2.15
N ALA A 8 -8.37 -5.16 -1.57
CA ALA A 8 -9.58 -4.60 -0.96
C ALA A 8 -9.27 -3.65 0.22
N ALA A 9 -8.20 -3.91 0.98
CA ALA A 9 -7.75 -3.03 2.06
C ALA A 9 -7.11 -1.73 1.54
N LEU A 10 -6.35 -1.81 0.44
CA LEU A 10 -5.64 -0.68 -0.18
C LEU A 10 -6.53 0.17 -1.11
N ASP A 11 -7.60 -0.41 -1.66
CA ASP A 11 -8.52 0.20 -2.63
C ASP A 11 -9.08 1.58 -2.22
N PRO A 12 -9.54 1.79 -0.96
CA PRO A 12 -10.07 3.10 -0.55
C PRO A 12 -9.07 4.25 -0.67
N TRP A 13 -7.78 3.98 -0.49
CA TRP A 13 -6.71 4.96 -0.65
C TRP A 13 -6.35 5.13 -2.13
N MET A 14 -6.11 4.03 -2.83
CA MET A 14 -5.63 4.08 -4.23
C MET A 14 -6.67 4.55 -5.24
N ARG A 15 -7.96 4.50 -4.93
CA ARG A 15 -9.01 5.03 -5.81
C ARG A 15 -8.92 6.56 -5.96
N VAL A 16 -8.30 7.27 -5.02
CA VAL A 16 -8.16 8.73 -5.08
C VAL A 16 -6.95 9.10 -5.92
N GLU A 17 -7.14 9.81 -7.04
CA GLU A 17 -6.07 10.14 -8.01
C GLU A 17 -4.80 10.74 -7.38
N THR A 18 -4.91 11.48 -6.28
CA THR A 18 -3.77 12.14 -5.62
C THR A 18 -2.88 11.20 -4.79
N TRP A 19 -3.19 9.90 -4.72
CA TRP A 19 -2.47 8.91 -3.90
C TRP A 19 -0.94 8.92 -4.08
N HIS A 20 -0.45 9.28 -5.27
CA HIS A 20 0.96 9.30 -5.66
C HIS A 20 1.70 10.61 -5.33
N THR A 21 1.02 11.61 -4.75
CA THR A 21 1.58 12.96 -4.58
C THR A 21 2.33 13.18 -3.26
N PHE A 22 2.35 12.19 -2.36
CA PHE A 22 2.91 12.30 -0.99
C PHE A 22 2.35 13.50 -0.21
N HIS A 23 1.14 13.94 -0.55
CA HIS A 23 0.45 14.97 0.22
C HIS A 23 0.11 14.40 1.62
N PRO A 24 0.21 15.18 2.72
CA PRO A 24 0.02 14.65 4.07
C PRO A 24 -1.33 13.94 4.30
N LEU A 25 -2.40 14.39 3.62
CA LEU A 25 -3.71 13.72 3.68
C LEU A 25 -3.72 12.37 2.95
N ASP A 26 -2.93 12.21 1.91
CA ASP A 26 -2.80 10.95 1.18
C ASP A 26 -1.93 9.96 1.94
N GLU A 27 -0.87 10.43 2.60
CA GLU A 27 -0.11 9.61 3.55
C GLU A 27 -0.98 9.15 4.74
N GLN A 28 -1.84 10.02 5.27
CA GLN A 28 -2.79 9.63 6.31
C GLN A 28 -3.73 8.52 5.82
N ARG A 29 -4.27 8.64 4.60
CA ARG A 29 -5.13 7.61 3.99
C ARG A 29 -4.37 6.31 3.77
N PHE A 30 -3.13 6.39 3.31
CA PHE A 30 -2.23 5.25 3.19
C PHE A 30 -2.09 4.52 4.53
N HIS A 31 -1.78 5.21 5.63
CA HIS A 31 -1.62 4.57 6.94
C HIS A 31 -2.92 3.93 7.45
N LEU A 32 -4.09 4.52 7.18
CA LEU A 32 -5.38 3.92 7.51
C LEU A 32 -5.63 2.64 6.71
N ALA A 33 -5.34 2.65 5.41
CA ALA A 33 -5.42 1.46 4.56
C ALA A 33 -4.40 0.39 4.97
N LEU A 34 -3.19 0.80 5.34
CA LEU A 34 -2.11 -0.07 5.77
C LEU A 34 -2.45 -0.81 7.08
N ALA A 35 -3.08 -0.13 8.03
CA ALA A 35 -3.56 -0.77 9.25
C ALA A 35 -4.55 -1.91 8.93
N ALA A 36 -5.49 -1.70 8.00
CA ALA A 36 -6.39 -2.75 7.54
C ALA A 36 -5.67 -3.85 6.75
N ALA A 37 -4.65 -3.51 5.96
CA ALA A 37 -3.85 -4.46 5.21
C ALA A 37 -3.09 -5.42 6.13
N PHE A 38 -2.50 -4.94 7.23
CA PHE A 38 -1.77 -5.80 8.18
C PHE A 38 -2.66 -6.81 8.91
N GLU A 39 -3.95 -6.53 9.09
CA GLU A 39 -4.90 -7.53 9.60
C GLU A 39 -5.16 -8.67 8.59
N VAL A 40 -4.84 -8.46 7.31
CA VAL A 40 -5.00 -9.45 6.24
C VAL A 40 -3.73 -10.26 6.03
N VAL A 41 -2.58 -9.61 5.88
CA VAL A 41 -1.31 -10.27 5.50
C VAL A 41 -0.44 -10.65 6.70
N GLY A 42 -0.75 -10.11 7.89
CA GLY A 42 0.06 -10.33 9.08
C GLY A 42 1.33 -9.47 9.10
N LEU A 43 2.22 -9.78 10.05
CA LEU A 43 3.47 -9.06 10.31
C LEU A 43 4.62 -10.06 10.56
N PRO A 44 5.81 -9.89 9.95
CA PRO A 44 6.15 -8.85 8.99
C PRO A 44 5.50 -9.12 7.62
N ALA A 45 5.37 -8.08 6.81
CA ALA A 45 4.82 -8.17 5.47
C ALA A 45 5.88 -7.73 4.46
N GLU A 46 5.89 -8.33 3.27
CA GLU A 46 6.93 -8.11 2.27
C GLU A 46 6.55 -6.98 1.31
N ALA A 47 7.50 -6.09 0.98
CA ALA A 47 7.26 -4.99 0.05
C ALA A 47 6.68 -5.48 -1.29
N LEU A 48 7.17 -6.60 -1.82
CA LEU A 48 6.73 -7.17 -3.10
C LEU A 48 5.22 -7.49 -3.14
N GLU A 49 4.62 -7.91 -2.02
CA GLU A 49 3.19 -8.18 -1.94
C GLU A 49 2.38 -6.89 -2.10
N PHE A 50 2.83 -5.81 -1.46
CA PHE A 50 2.25 -4.48 -1.56
C PHE A 50 2.44 -3.89 -2.95
N GLU A 51 3.65 -3.94 -3.53
CA GLU A 51 3.93 -3.46 -4.89
C GLU A 51 2.99 -4.13 -5.91
N THR A 52 2.85 -5.45 -5.81
CA THR A 52 2.00 -6.22 -6.73
C THR A 52 0.53 -5.80 -6.62
N ALA A 53 0.01 -5.66 -5.39
CA ALA A 53 -1.37 -5.23 -5.16
C ALA A 53 -1.61 -3.79 -5.60
N MET A 54 -0.68 -2.88 -5.30
CA MET A 54 -0.78 -1.46 -5.66
C MET A 54 -0.69 -1.27 -7.17
N MET A 55 0.22 -1.97 -7.85
CA MET A 55 0.33 -1.94 -9.31
C MET A 55 -0.95 -2.42 -10.00
N ALA A 56 -1.60 -3.46 -9.45
CA ALA A 56 -2.89 -3.93 -9.96
C ALA A 56 -3.98 -2.87 -9.79
N LEU A 57 -4.10 -2.28 -8.60
CA LEU A 57 -5.09 -1.23 -8.31
C LEU A 57 -4.86 0.05 -9.13
N ALA A 58 -3.60 0.46 -9.33
CA ALA A 58 -3.27 1.62 -10.13
C ALA A 58 -3.75 1.43 -11.58
N ARG A 59 -3.56 0.24 -12.15
CA ARG A 59 -4.07 -0.11 -13.48
C ARG A 59 -5.60 -0.17 -13.54
N GLU A 60 -6.23 -0.72 -12.50
CA GLU A 60 -7.69 -0.85 -12.42
C GLU A 60 -8.40 0.51 -12.34
N HIS A 61 -7.86 1.46 -11.56
CA HIS A 61 -8.51 2.75 -11.30
C HIS A 61 -8.07 3.87 -12.24
N HIS A 62 -6.80 3.88 -12.66
CA HIS A 62 -6.20 5.02 -13.37
C HIS A 62 -5.69 4.67 -14.78
N GLY A 63 -5.71 3.38 -15.17
CA GLY A 63 -5.31 2.93 -16.50
C GLY A 63 -3.79 2.81 -16.66
N GLU A 64 -3.19 3.63 -17.53
CA GLU A 64 -1.76 3.55 -17.83
C GLU A 64 -0.92 4.02 -16.63
N VAL A 65 -0.01 3.15 -16.17
CA VAL A 65 0.88 3.44 -15.04
C VAL A 65 2.14 4.12 -15.56
N MET A 66 2.24 5.43 -15.31
CA MET A 66 3.41 6.26 -15.62
C MET A 66 4.56 6.03 -14.63
N LEU A 67 5.78 6.45 -15.02
CA LEU A 67 6.99 6.29 -14.19
C LEU A 67 6.83 6.82 -12.75
N HIS A 68 6.23 8.01 -12.58
CA HIS A 68 6.03 8.60 -11.25
C HIS A 68 5.06 7.80 -10.37
N HIS A 69 4.11 7.06 -10.97
CA HIS A 69 3.27 6.13 -10.22
C HIS A 69 4.08 4.93 -9.73
N ILE A 70 5.02 4.42 -10.55
CA ILE A 70 5.89 3.30 -10.18
C ILE A 70 6.79 3.70 -9.01
N GLU A 71 7.46 4.86 -9.11
CA GLU A 71 8.31 5.40 -8.05
C GLU A 71 7.52 5.59 -6.74
N ALA A 72 6.27 6.06 -6.82
CA ALA A 72 5.40 6.19 -5.66
C ALA A 72 5.02 4.82 -5.05
N ILE A 73 4.71 3.83 -5.89
CA ILE A 73 4.38 2.47 -5.45
C ILE A 73 5.55 1.82 -4.72
N GLU A 74 6.76 1.89 -5.29
CA GLU A 74 7.98 1.34 -4.68
C GLU A 74 8.23 1.99 -3.31
N ALA A 75 8.10 3.32 -3.20
CA ALA A 75 8.28 4.03 -1.94
C ALA A 75 7.24 3.64 -0.88
N TYR A 76 5.95 3.56 -1.24
CA TYR A 76 4.89 3.17 -0.30
C TYR A 76 4.98 1.70 0.12
N ALA A 77 5.40 0.81 -0.78
CA ALA A 77 5.58 -0.59 -0.48
C ALA A 77 6.77 -0.83 0.47
N GLN A 78 7.90 -0.16 0.25
CA GLN A 78 9.02 -0.20 1.19
C GLN A 78 8.62 0.36 2.55
N LEU A 79 7.88 1.47 2.58
CA LEU A 79 7.38 2.03 3.84
C LEU A 79 6.44 1.07 4.58
N ALA A 80 5.59 0.33 3.85
CA ALA A 80 4.74 -0.70 4.44
C ALA A 80 5.58 -1.81 5.10
N GLU A 81 6.61 -2.29 4.41
CA GLU A 81 7.53 -3.30 4.94
C GLU A 81 8.25 -2.79 6.21
N ASP A 82 8.84 -1.60 6.16
CA ASP A 82 9.58 -0.99 7.28
C ASP A 82 8.68 -0.86 8.53
N ILE A 83 7.45 -0.38 8.35
CA ILE A 83 6.47 -0.28 9.44
C ILE A 83 6.09 -1.67 9.94
N SER A 84 5.93 -2.64 9.04
CA SER A 84 5.56 -4.00 9.42
C SER A 84 6.62 -4.64 10.32
N PHE A 85 7.89 -4.45 9.99
CA PHE A 85 9.02 -4.91 10.79
C PHE A 85 9.09 -4.17 12.13
N TYR A 86 8.91 -2.85 12.13
CA TYR A 86 8.86 -2.09 13.38
C TYR A 86 7.76 -2.62 14.30
N LEU A 87 6.54 -2.81 13.79
CA LEU A 87 5.42 -3.31 14.58
C LEU A 87 5.64 -4.75 15.05
N HIS A 88 6.14 -5.63 14.19
CA HIS A 88 6.49 -7.01 14.56
C HIS A 88 7.49 -7.05 15.72
N ASN A 89 8.50 -6.18 15.69
CA ASN A 89 9.58 -6.15 16.68
C ASN A 89 9.24 -5.38 17.97
N THR A 90 8.18 -4.58 17.98
CA THR A 90 7.83 -3.70 19.13
C THR A 90 6.52 -4.06 19.81
N ARG A 91 5.65 -4.86 19.18
CA ARG A 91 4.44 -5.39 19.82
C ARG A 91 4.82 -6.59 20.71
N THR A 92 4.73 -6.40 22.02
CA THR A 92 4.77 -7.44 23.07
C THR A 92 3.45 -8.16 23.23
#